data_AF-A0A661NGF2-F1
#
_entry.id   AF-A0A661NGF2-F1
#
_cell.length_a   1.000
_cell.length_b   1.000
_cell.length_c   1.000
_cell.angle_alpha   90.00
_cell.angle_beta   90.00
_cell.angle_gamma   90.00
#
_symmetry.space_group_name_H-M   'P 1'
#
loop_
_entity.id
_entity.type
_entity.pdbx_description
1 polymer ?
#
loop_
_entity_poly.entity_id
_entity_poly.type
_entity_poly.pdbx_seq_one_letter_code
_entity_poly.pdbx_strand_id
1 'polypeptide(L)'
;MALISVLGLTLAFASACGDDGPAAECVPSAIDTCRCDDGRPAVKVCASDSTWGACMCDGVDGGTDSSVPADASMDGAADAGPDATADAAPDAPLPDAGVMFPPTPGAYTPGPVSRITSLTIPPATTCCRDWGAASKNGAGMVDNAFSTLAEATAGMGLDLQALLTNSIAAGTMNILLDHQGFDGDPDSALIIAALDGVPDGATDYLIDPATFLPGTGIPRSRFEPATLISGAVVAGPGTLTLPIAFFGGSLEYSFEDVELTGTVTTGTGITYTAGTLAGYLRVEDYFGGVNDYVAAGCSCLGLSGPLYSRSGTTWSHSCVTVAEAATLCPGNSGCQEISSGTDCTIAPLLIPSLADIDIDSTLPGYEGLSLGLRFTAAPVTVSGVAAP
;
A
#
# COMPACT_ATOMS: atom_id res chain seq x y z
N MET A 1 -25.58 19.31 33.14
CA MET A 1 -26.42 18.27 32.51
C MET A 1 -27.08 18.89 31.30
N ALA A 2 -26.42 18.80 30.14
CA ALA A 2 -26.95 19.27 28.87
C ALA A 2 -27.39 18.05 28.06
N LEU A 3 -28.67 18.00 27.70
CA LEU A 3 -29.28 16.95 26.89
C LEU A 3 -28.79 17.13 25.44
N ILE A 4 -27.95 16.23 24.94
CA ILE A 4 -27.62 16.15 23.52
C ILE A 4 -28.72 15.33 22.86
N SER A 5 -29.54 15.99 22.03
CA SER A 5 -30.53 15.32 21.18
C SER A 5 -29.82 14.63 20.02
N VAL A 6 -29.93 13.31 19.97
CA VAL A 6 -29.53 12.48 18.83
C VAL A 6 -30.58 12.67 17.73
N LEU A 7 -30.23 13.45 16.71
CA LEU A 7 -31.03 13.58 15.50
C LEU A 7 -30.63 12.43 14.56
N GLY A 8 -31.51 11.44 14.41
CA GLY A 8 -31.32 10.31 13.49
C GLY A 8 -31.39 10.78 12.04
N LEU A 9 -30.23 10.88 11.39
CA LEU A 9 -30.11 11.14 9.96
C LEU A 9 -30.07 9.79 9.23
N THR A 10 -31.18 9.43 8.59
CA THR A 10 -31.26 8.27 7.69
C THR A 10 -30.80 8.72 6.31
N LEU A 11 -29.55 8.41 5.94
CA LEU A 11 -29.08 8.53 4.56
C LEU A 11 -29.56 7.29 3.78
N ALA A 12 -30.47 7.51 2.83
CA ALA A 12 -30.76 6.55 1.78
C ALA A 12 -29.80 6.80 0.62
N PHE A 13 -28.78 5.96 0.47
CA PHE A 13 -27.97 5.91 -0.75
C PHE A 13 -28.68 5.00 -1.75
N ALA A 14 -29.17 5.58 -2.85
CA ALA A 14 -29.47 4.84 -4.06
C ALA A 14 -28.20 4.87 -4.92
N SER A 15 -27.41 3.79 -4.89
CA SER A 15 -26.30 3.58 -5.83
C SER A 15 -26.84 2.92 -7.09
N ALA A 16 -26.81 3.67 -8.20
CA ALA A 16 -26.90 3.11 -9.54
C ALA A 16 -25.47 3.04 -10.09
N CYS A 17 -24.83 1.88 -9.97
CA CYS A 17 -23.54 1.62 -10.61
C CYS A 17 -23.82 0.97 -11.98
N GLY A 18 -23.58 1.72 -13.05
CA GLY A 18 -23.34 1.19 -14.39
C GLY A 18 -21.88 1.47 -14.72
N ASP A 19 -21.10 0.41 -14.90
CA ASP A 19 -19.63 0.41 -15.04
C ASP A 19 -19.10 0.89 -16.40
N ASP A 20 -19.93 1.50 -17.23
CA ASP A 20 -19.51 2.03 -18.53
C ASP A 20 -19.10 3.51 -18.42
N GLY A 21 -18.10 3.79 -17.57
CA GLY A 21 -17.33 5.02 -17.72
C GLY A 21 -16.78 5.08 -19.15
N PRO A 22 -16.84 6.24 -19.85
CA PRO A 22 -16.31 6.32 -21.21
C PRO A 22 -14.86 5.86 -21.18
N ALA A 23 -14.52 4.85 -21.98
CA ALA A 23 -13.17 4.34 -22.09
C ALA A 23 -12.20 5.51 -22.23
N ALA A 24 -11.21 5.59 -21.34
CA ALA A 24 -10.23 6.67 -21.36
C ALA A 24 -9.64 6.79 -22.77
N GLU A 25 -9.80 7.97 -23.36
CA GLU A 25 -9.31 8.26 -24.71
C GLU A 25 -7.79 8.06 -24.72
N CYS A 26 -7.33 7.13 -25.55
CA CYS A 26 -5.93 6.72 -25.63
C CYS A 26 -5.11 7.82 -26.32
N VAL A 27 -4.35 8.60 -25.54
CA VAL A 27 -3.38 9.57 -26.07
C VAL A 27 -2.06 8.83 -26.31
N PRO A 28 -1.39 8.96 -27.47
CA PRO A 28 -0.10 8.32 -27.71
C PRO A 28 0.89 8.47 -26.56
N SER A 29 1.52 7.36 -26.18
CA SER A 29 2.41 7.24 -25.02
C SER A 29 1.73 7.39 -23.65
N ALA A 30 0.41 7.53 -23.58
CA ALA A 30 -0.31 7.32 -22.33
C ALA A 30 -0.09 5.89 -21.86
N ILE A 31 -0.01 5.73 -20.54
CA ILE A 31 0.10 4.44 -19.88
C ILE A 31 -1.20 4.27 -19.10
N ASP A 32 -1.77 3.07 -19.17
CA ASP A 32 -2.92 2.69 -18.38
C ASP A 32 -2.62 1.35 -17.72
N THR A 33 -3.18 1.14 -16.53
CA THR A 33 -3.05 -0.13 -15.83
C THR A 33 -4.03 -1.13 -16.42
N CYS A 34 -3.66 -2.39 -16.36
CA CYS A 34 -4.58 -3.48 -16.67
C CYS A 34 -4.22 -4.72 -15.84
N ARG A 35 -5.02 -5.77 -15.96
CA ARG A 35 -4.73 -7.06 -15.35
C ARG A 35 -4.50 -8.10 -16.44
N CYS A 36 -3.55 -8.99 -16.16
CA CYS A 36 -3.34 -10.19 -16.94
C CYS A 36 -4.44 -11.23 -16.66
N ASP A 37 -4.51 -12.26 -17.49
CA ASP A 37 -5.54 -13.31 -17.35
C ASP A 37 -5.44 -14.07 -16.02
N ASP A 38 -4.25 -14.07 -15.41
CA ASP A 38 -3.96 -14.63 -14.08
C ASP A 38 -4.27 -13.66 -12.91
N GLY A 39 -4.75 -12.46 -13.21
CA GLY A 39 -5.05 -11.42 -12.25
C GLY A 39 -3.87 -10.54 -11.81
N ARG A 40 -2.63 -10.79 -12.25
CA ARG A 40 -1.47 -9.94 -11.93
C ARG A 40 -1.64 -8.53 -12.53
N PRO A 41 -1.18 -7.48 -11.83
CA PRO A 41 -1.16 -6.13 -12.38
C PRO A 41 -0.16 -6.03 -13.55
N ALA A 42 -0.57 -5.34 -14.60
CA ALA A 42 0.25 -5.05 -15.77
C ALA A 42 0.00 -3.63 -16.26
N VAL A 43 0.76 -3.24 -17.28
CA VAL A 43 0.60 -1.96 -17.97
C VAL A 43 0.35 -2.20 -19.45
N LYS A 44 -0.47 -1.34 -20.05
CA LYS A 44 -0.61 -1.21 -21.48
C LYS A 44 -0.22 0.20 -21.88
N VAL A 45 0.50 0.32 -22.97
CA VAL A 45 0.95 1.61 -23.50
C VAL A 45 0.11 1.96 -24.72
N CYS A 46 -0.35 3.20 -24.78
CA CYS A 46 -1.04 3.73 -25.93
C CYS A 46 -0.05 3.91 -27.09
N ALA A 47 -0.29 3.21 -28.18
CA ALA A 47 0.51 3.30 -29.38
C ALA A 47 0.32 4.66 -30.08
N SER A 48 1.22 4.97 -31.02
CA SER A 48 1.21 6.24 -31.77
C SER A 48 -0.05 6.46 -32.61
N ASP A 49 -0.83 5.42 -32.86
CA ASP A 49 -2.08 5.45 -33.61
C ASP A 49 -3.32 5.62 -32.71
N SER A 50 -3.13 5.97 -31.43
CA SER A 50 -4.19 6.13 -30.43
C SER A 50 -4.95 4.83 -30.14
N THR A 51 -4.30 3.68 -30.27
CA THR A 51 -4.82 2.40 -29.80
C THR A 51 -4.06 1.91 -28.57
N TRP A 52 -4.78 1.34 -27.61
CA TRP A 52 -4.14 0.71 -26.46
C TRP A 52 -3.44 -0.57 -26.95
N GLY A 53 -2.15 -0.72 -26.61
CA GLY A 53 -1.45 -1.99 -26.80
C GLY A 53 -2.05 -3.10 -25.93
N ALA A 54 -1.58 -4.34 -26.17
CA ALA A 54 -1.87 -5.44 -25.26
C ALA A 54 -1.29 -5.16 -23.86
N CYS A 55 -1.87 -5.78 -22.85
CA CYS A 55 -1.30 -5.78 -21.51
C CYS A 55 0.06 -6.47 -21.53
N MET A 56 1.09 -5.77 -21.07
CA MET A 56 2.45 -6.27 -20.96
C MET A 56 2.52 -7.15 -19.71
N CYS A 57 2.16 -8.43 -19.87
CA CYS A 57 2.02 -9.36 -18.76
C CYS A 57 3.32 -10.02 -18.31
N ASP A 58 4.32 -10.12 -19.19
CA ASP A 58 5.44 -11.04 -18.95
C ASP A 58 6.85 -10.42 -19.09
N GLY A 59 6.99 -9.10 -19.23
CA GLY A 59 8.30 -8.47 -19.47
C GLY A 59 8.99 -8.92 -20.77
N VAL A 60 8.39 -9.84 -21.51
CA VAL A 60 8.76 -10.27 -22.85
C VAL A 60 7.81 -9.58 -23.80
N ASP A 61 8.40 -8.79 -24.70
CA ASP A 61 7.72 -8.07 -25.77
C ASP A 61 6.65 -8.97 -26.40
N GLY A 62 5.38 -8.54 -26.32
CA GLY A 62 4.22 -9.22 -26.90
C GLY A 62 4.31 -9.18 -28.43
N GLY A 63 5.32 -9.84 -28.97
CA GLY A 63 5.54 -10.03 -30.39
C GLY A 63 4.40 -10.88 -30.90
N THR A 64 3.50 -10.25 -31.63
CA THR A 64 2.44 -10.85 -32.45
C THR A 64 2.92 -12.15 -33.11
N ASP A 65 2.63 -13.31 -32.52
CA ASP A 65 2.74 -14.57 -33.22
C ASP A 65 1.41 -14.82 -33.96
N SER A 66 1.37 -14.25 -35.17
CA SER A 66 0.81 -14.93 -36.33
C SER A 66 -0.53 -15.66 -36.15
N SER A 67 -1.60 -14.93 -36.47
CA SER A 67 -2.71 -15.38 -37.34
C SER A 67 -2.96 -16.90 -37.39
N VAL A 68 -3.82 -17.41 -36.51
CA VAL A 68 -4.58 -18.63 -36.80
C VAL A 68 -5.63 -18.26 -37.86
N PRO A 69 -5.62 -18.86 -39.06
CA PRO A 69 -6.64 -18.56 -40.05
C PRO A 69 -7.98 -19.12 -39.59
N ALA A 70 -9.00 -18.27 -39.59
CA ALA A 70 -10.39 -18.67 -39.40
C ALA A 70 -10.79 -19.64 -40.53
N ASP A 71 -10.94 -20.93 -40.21
CA ASP A 71 -11.65 -21.86 -41.07
C ASP A 71 -13.13 -21.92 -40.65
N ALA A 72 -13.95 -21.50 -41.60
CA ALA A 72 -15.39 -21.58 -41.50
C ALA A 72 -15.83 -23.04 -41.59
N SER A 73 -16.47 -23.55 -40.55
CA SER A 73 -17.49 -24.60 -40.69
C SER A 73 -18.67 -24.31 -39.77
N MET A 74 -19.76 -23.90 -40.41
CA MET A 74 -21.09 -23.85 -39.82
C MET A 74 -21.76 -25.19 -40.06
N ASP A 75 -21.75 -26.04 -39.06
CA ASP A 75 -22.63 -27.19 -38.97
C ASP A 75 -23.03 -27.40 -37.50
N GLY A 76 -24.30 -27.08 -37.25
CA GLY A 76 -24.93 -27.24 -35.96
C GLY A 76 -24.99 -28.70 -35.55
N ALA A 77 -24.17 -29.05 -34.57
CA ALA A 77 -24.40 -30.18 -33.68
C ALA A 77 -24.16 -29.69 -32.26
N ALA A 78 -25.13 -29.93 -31.39
CA ALA A 78 -25.00 -29.68 -29.96
C ALA A 78 -23.93 -30.61 -29.40
N ASP A 79 -22.73 -30.08 -29.17
CA ASP A 79 -21.66 -30.81 -28.50
C ASP A 79 -21.65 -30.42 -27.01
N ALA A 80 -22.02 -31.38 -26.17
CA ALA A 80 -21.78 -31.32 -24.73
C ALA A 80 -20.30 -31.65 -24.51
N GLY A 81 -19.43 -30.72 -24.90
CA GLY A 81 -18.00 -30.81 -24.64
C GLY A 81 -17.70 -30.51 -23.17
N PRO A 82 -16.76 -31.22 -22.53
CA PRO A 82 -16.30 -30.85 -21.21
C PRO A 82 -15.68 -29.46 -21.29
N ASP A 83 -16.18 -28.56 -20.43
CA ASP A 83 -15.63 -27.25 -20.16
C ASP A 83 -14.26 -27.42 -19.51
N ALA A 84 -13.29 -27.77 -20.33
CA ALA A 84 -11.87 -27.72 -20.02
C ALA A 84 -11.38 -26.42 -20.64
N THR A 85 -11.66 -25.31 -19.95
CA THR A 85 -10.76 -24.16 -20.02
C THR A 85 -9.40 -24.71 -19.65
N ALA A 86 -8.57 -24.98 -20.66
CA ALA A 86 -7.21 -25.41 -20.46
C ALA A 86 -6.57 -24.35 -19.59
N ASP A 87 -6.32 -24.70 -18.32
CA ASP A 87 -5.56 -23.86 -17.40
C ASP A 87 -4.31 -23.43 -18.16
N ALA A 88 -4.18 -22.11 -18.36
CA ALA A 88 -3.01 -21.53 -18.99
C ALA A 88 -1.78 -22.17 -18.31
N ALA A 89 -0.84 -22.63 -19.12
CA ALA A 89 0.37 -23.25 -18.59
C ALA A 89 0.97 -22.30 -17.53
N PRO A 90 1.36 -22.81 -16.35
CA PRO A 90 1.85 -21.96 -15.27
C PRO A 90 2.95 -21.06 -15.82
N ASP A 91 2.80 -19.75 -15.59
CA ASP A 91 3.67 -18.74 -16.17
C ASP A 91 5.13 -19.07 -15.91
N ALA A 92 5.97 -18.81 -16.92
CA ALA A 92 7.40 -18.94 -16.74
C ALA A 92 7.82 -18.05 -15.56
N PRO A 93 8.60 -18.55 -14.60
CA PRO A 93 9.05 -17.74 -13.48
C PRO A 93 9.78 -16.51 -14.03
N LEU A 94 9.38 -15.33 -13.53
CA LEU A 94 10.04 -14.07 -13.89
C LEU A 94 11.54 -14.18 -13.58
N PRO A 95 12.41 -13.59 -14.42
CA PRO A 95 13.85 -13.64 -14.19
C PRO A 95 14.17 -13.04 -12.82
N ASP A 96 14.96 -13.78 -12.03
CA ASP A 96 15.53 -13.28 -10.78
C ASP A 96 16.41 -12.06 -11.10
N ALA A 97 16.17 -10.94 -10.40
CA ALA A 97 16.94 -9.71 -10.55
C ALA A 97 18.43 -9.90 -10.23
N GLY A 98 18.81 -11.02 -9.59
CA GLY A 98 20.20 -11.34 -9.25
C GLY A 98 20.79 -10.38 -8.22
N VAL A 99 19.95 -9.57 -7.57
CA VAL A 99 20.34 -8.61 -6.54
C VAL A 99 20.66 -9.38 -5.26
N MET A 100 21.93 -9.36 -4.85
CA MET A 100 22.35 -9.91 -3.57
C MET A 100 22.49 -8.79 -2.55
N PHE A 101 21.62 -8.80 -1.53
CA PHE A 101 21.74 -7.89 -0.41
C PHE A 101 22.95 -8.24 0.47
N PRO A 102 23.64 -7.24 1.03
CA PRO A 102 24.79 -7.48 1.87
C PRO A 102 24.39 -8.09 3.23
N PRO A 103 25.35 -8.70 3.95
CA PRO A 103 25.07 -9.34 5.23
C PRO A 103 24.80 -8.33 6.37
N THR A 104 25.08 -7.04 6.20
CA THR A 104 24.86 -6.03 7.25
C THR A 104 24.37 -4.71 6.64
N PRO A 105 23.64 -3.87 7.40
CA PRO A 105 23.20 -2.56 6.94
C PRO A 105 24.37 -1.68 6.46
N GLY A 106 25.47 -1.62 7.22
CA GLY A 106 26.61 -0.76 6.89
C GLY A 106 27.36 -1.11 5.61
N ALA A 107 27.10 -2.27 5.00
CA ALA A 107 27.64 -2.66 3.70
C ALA A 107 26.65 -2.45 2.54
N TYR A 108 25.44 -1.94 2.83
CA TYR A 108 24.43 -1.61 1.84
C TYR A 108 24.91 -0.52 0.89
N THR A 109 24.84 -0.80 -0.40
CA THR A 109 25.15 0.16 -1.47
C THR A 109 23.85 0.46 -2.22
N PRO A 110 23.32 1.69 -2.14
CA PRO A 110 22.09 2.06 -2.82
C PRO A 110 22.29 2.12 -4.34
N GLY A 111 21.24 1.81 -5.09
CA GLY A 111 21.11 2.11 -6.52
C GLY A 111 20.65 3.56 -6.73
N PRO A 112 19.97 3.87 -7.85
CA PRO A 112 19.25 5.13 -8.01
C PRO A 112 18.11 5.24 -7.00
N VAL A 113 18.11 6.33 -6.23
CA VAL A 113 17.13 6.54 -5.16
C VAL A 113 16.22 7.73 -5.48
N SER A 114 14.92 7.54 -5.23
CA SER A 114 13.91 8.60 -5.25
C SER A 114 13.34 8.77 -3.84
N ARG A 115 13.12 9.99 -3.37
CA ARG A 115 12.34 10.25 -2.15
C ARG A 115 10.91 10.56 -2.49
N ILE A 116 9.95 9.92 -1.82
CA ILE A 116 8.53 10.29 -1.88
C ILE A 116 8.38 11.74 -1.39
N THR A 117 7.89 12.63 -2.25
CA THR A 117 7.69 14.06 -1.96
C THR A 117 6.24 14.40 -1.67
N SER A 118 5.30 13.56 -2.06
CA SER A 118 3.89 13.67 -1.67
C SER A 118 3.27 12.29 -1.53
N LEU A 119 2.34 12.16 -0.58
CA LEU A 119 1.55 10.96 -0.36
C LEU A 119 0.11 11.39 -0.07
N THR A 120 -0.82 10.83 -0.82
CA THR A 120 -2.24 11.21 -0.75
C THR A 120 -3.11 9.97 -0.62
N ILE A 121 -4.17 10.09 0.18
CA ILE A 121 -5.22 9.11 0.37
C ILE A 121 -6.34 9.51 -0.60
N PRO A 122 -6.46 8.86 -1.76
CA PRO A 122 -7.52 9.16 -2.70
C PRO A 122 -8.86 8.62 -2.18
N PRO A 123 -9.99 9.13 -2.69
CA PRO A 123 -11.31 8.59 -2.37
C PRO A 123 -11.42 7.09 -2.66
N ALA A 124 -12.26 6.39 -1.89
CA ALA A 124 -12.46 4.94 -1.94
C ALA A 124 -12.64 4.37 -3.36
N THR A 125 -13.32 5.11 -4.24
CA THR A 125 -13.70 4.66 -5.57
C THR A 125 -12.67 4.94 -6.67
N THR A 126 -11.51 5.52 -6.33
CA THR A 126 -10.59 6.09 -7.35
C THR A 126 -9.18 5.49 -7.36
N CYS A 127 -8.87 4.62 -6.41
CA CYS A 127 -7.61 3.88 -6.32
C CYS A 127 -7.73 2.80 -5.24
N CYS A 128 -7.00 1.68 -5.30
CA CYS A 128 -5.96 1.36 -6.28
C CYS A 128 -6.05 -0.06 -6.85
N ARG A 129 -6.54 -1.00 -6.05
CA ARG A 129 -6.57 -2.42 -6.38
C ARG A 129 -7.98 -2.94 -6.14
N ASP A 130 -8.50 -3.68 -7.10
CA ASP A 130 -9.68 -4.52 -6.94
C ASP A 130 -9.22 -5.88 -6.39
N TRP A 131 -9.62 -6.23 -5.18
CA TRP A 131 -9.23 -7.51 -4.54
C TRP A 131 -10.15 -8.67 -4.92
N GLY A 132 -11.06 -8.47 -5.87
CA GLY A 132 -11.89 -9.52 -6.42
C GLY A 132 -12.83 -10.11 -5.38
N ALA A 133 -12.89 -11.44 -5.33
CA ALA A 133 -13.75 -12.16 -4.39
C ALA A 133 -13.27 -12.07 -2.93
N ALA A 134 -12.02 -11.68 -2.68
CA ALA A 134 -11.52 -11.44 -1.33
C ALA A 134 -12.06 -10.12 -0.74
N SER A 135 -12.49 -9.18 -1.59
CA SER A 135 -13.08 -7.93 -1.16
C SER A 135 -14.53 -8.09 -0.69
N LYS A 136 -14.91 -7.32 0.33
CA LYS A 136 -16.28 -7.08 0.77
C LYS A 136 -17.15 -6.41 -0.28
N ASN A 137 -16.56 -5.59 -1.13
CA ASN A 137 -17.25 -4.98 -2.26
C ASN A 137 -17.42 -6.02 -3.39
N GLY A 138 -16.52 -7.00 -3.49
CA GLY A 138 -16.54 -8.02 -4.53
C GLY A 138 -15.81 -7.57 -5.79
N ALA A 139 -15.78 -8.43 -6.81
CA ALA A 139 -15.01 -8.20 -8.02
C ALA A 139 -15.51 -7.02 -8.87
N GLY A 140 -14.57 -6.33 -9.51
CA GLY A 140 -14.81 -5.17 -10.37
C GLY A 140 -14.80 -3.85 -9.62
N MET A 141 -14.72 -3.85 -8.28
CA MET A 141 -14.69 -2.64 -7.48
C MET A 141 -13.33 -2.42 -6.85
N VAL A 142 -12.85 -1.19 -6.96
CA VAL A 142 -11.61 -0.77 -6.33
C VAL A 142 -11.81 -0.63 -4.83
N ASP A 143 -10.87 -1.16 -4.05
CA ASP A 143 -10.92 -1.13 -2.59
C ASP A 143 -9.88 -0.17 -2.00
N ASN A 144 -10.33 0.62 -1.03
CA ASN A 144 -9.47 1.47 -0.22
C ASN A 144 -10.17 1.83 1.11
N ALA A 145 -10.34 0.85 1.98
CA ALA A 145 -10.86 1.02 3.34
C ALA A 145 -10.08 2.07 4.13
N PHE A 146 -8.79 2.25 3.84
CA PHE A 146 -7.96 3.29 4.44
C PHE A 146 -8.49 4.71 4.16
N SER A 147 -9.12 4.96 3.01
CA SER A 147 -9.80 6.23 2.74
C SER A 147 -11.03 6.45 3.62
N THR A 148 -11.82 5.39 3.85
CA THR A 148 -12.98 5.45 4.76
C THR A 148 -12.53 5.64 6.20
N LEU A 149 -11.41 5.01 6.59
CA LEU A 149 -10.78 5.26 7.88
C LEU A 149 -10.37 6.73 8.02
N ALA A 150 -9.71 7.30 7.01
CA ALA A 150 -9.28 8.70 7.03
C ALA A 150 -10.47 9.67 7.16
N GLU A 151 -11.58 9.42 6.48
CA GLU A 151 -12.82 10.20 6.62
C GLU A 151 -13.42 10.07 8.02
N ALA A 152 -13.50 8.84 8.54
CA ALA A 152 -14.05 8.58 9.87
C ALA A 152 -13.22 9.25 10.97
N THR A 153 -11.88 9.17 10.90
CA THR A 153 -10.98 9.80 11.88
C THR A 153 -10.95 11.31 11.74
N ALA A 154 -11.08 11.86 10.53
CA ALA A 154 -11.18 13.31 10.33
C ALA A 154 -12.41 13.88 11.05
N GLY A 155 -13.54 13.16 11.03
CA GLY A 155 -14.74 13.51 11.80
C GLY A 155 -14.52 13.51 13.33
N MET A 156 -13.50 12.79 13.80
CA MET A 156 -13.06 12.76 15.21
C MET A 156 -11.94 13.76 15.52
N GLY A 157 -11.48 14.53 14.54
CA GLY A 157 -10.42 15.53 14.69
C GLY A 157 -9.01 15.04 14.32
N LEU A 158 -8.87 13.80 13.84
CA LEU A 158 -7.62 13.21 13.36
C LEU A 158 -7.63 13.11 11.83
N ASP A 159 -7.11 14.13 11.17
CA ASP A 159 -6.98 14.17 9.71
C ASP A 159 -5.72 13.41 9.26
N LEU A 160 -5.88 12.15 8.83
CA LEU A 160 -4.76 11.31 8.37
C LEU A 160 -4.05 11.90 7.15
N GLN A 161 -4.77 12.55 6.23
CA GLN A 161 -4.15 13.19 5.07
C GLN A 161 -3.26 14.35 5.52
N ALA A 162 -3.74 15.19 6.44
CA ALA A 162 -2.94 16.26 7.01
C ALA A 162 -1.71 15.72 7.76
N LEU A 163 -1.85 14.61 8.49
CA LEU A 163 -0.72 13.97 9.16
C LEU A 163 0.36 13.52 8.18
N LEU A 164 0.01 12.76 7.13
CA LEU A 164 0.97 12.33 6.10
C LEU A 164 1.67 13.52 5.45
N THR A 165 0.89 14.53 5.07
CA THR A 165 1.40 15.76 4.44
C THR A 165 2.38 16.49 5.35
N ASN A 166 2.02 16.66 6.62
CA ASN A 166 2.86 17.35 7.61
C ASN A 166 4.13 16.55 7.92
N SER A 167 4.06 15.22 8.01
CA SER A 167 5.23 14.37 8.28
C SER A 167 6.26 14.41 7.15
N ILE A 168 5.80 14.39 5.89
CA ILE A 168 6.70 14.52 4.73
C ILE A 168 7.31 15.93 4.67
N ALA A 169 6.51 16.96 4.90
CA ALA A 169 6.95 18.35 4.88
C ALA A 169 7.93 18.68 6.02
N ALA A 170 7.71 18.11 7.21
CA ALA A 170 8.60 18.24 8.36
C ALA A 170 9.86 17.37 8.26
N GLY A 171 9.94 16.48 7.27
CA GLY A 171 11.05 15.54 7.11
C GLY A 171 11.09 14.47 8.20
N THR A 172 9.98 14.21 8.89
CA THR A 172 9.88 13.10 9.86
C THR A 172 9.47 11.78 9.20
N MET A 173 8.96 11.85 7.96
CA MET A 173 8.73 10.70 7.08
C MET A 173 9.54 10.94 5.80
N ASN A 174 10.55 10.11 5.55
CA ASN A 174 11.38 10.17 4.35
C ASN A 174 11.48 8.78 3.74
N ILE A 175 10.46 8.38 2.99
CA ILE A 175 10.46 7.09 2.30
C ILE A 175 11.31 7.24 1.04
N LEU A 176 12.40 6.47 1.00
CA LEU A 176 13.33 6.37 -0.11
C LEU A 176 13.00 5.10 -0.92
N LEU A 177 12.74 5.27 -2.21
CA LEU A 177 12.56 4.19 -3.18
C LEU A 177 13.89 3.93 -3.86
N ASP A 178 14.57 2.86 -3.46
CA ASP A 178 15.86 2.44 -3.99
C ASP A 178 15.68 1.37 -5.07
N HIS A 179 16.15 1.64 -6.28
CA HIS A 179 15.99 0.79 -7.47
C HIS A 179 17.23 -0.07 -7.65
N GLN A 180 17.27 -1.17 -6.91
CA GLN A 180 18.39 -2.10 -6.89
C GLN A 180 18.44 -2.91 -8.18
N GLY A 181 19.62 -3.00 -8.78
CA GLY A 181 19.83 -3.69 -10.05
C GLY A 181 19.51 -2.83 -11.29
N PHE A 182 19.01 -1.60 -11.11
CA PHE A 182 18.60 -0.74 -12.23
C PHE A 182 19.68 -0.56 -13.29
N ASP A 183 19.39 -0.95 -14.53
CA ASP A 183 20.34 -0.88 -15.65
C ASP A 183 19.89 -0.01 -16.84
N GLY A 184 18.65 0.48 -16.85
CA GLY A 184 18.13 1.37 -17.89
C GLY A 184 16.61 1.36 -18.01
N ASP A 185 16.11 1.93 -19.11
CA ASP A 185 14.72 1.78 -19.53
C ASP A 185 14.74 1.26 -20.99
N PRO A 186 14.23 0.05 -21.26
CA PRO A 186 13.53 -0.85 -20.32
C PRO A 186 14.49 -1.61 -19.39
N ASP A 187 13.97 -2.04 -18.24
CA ASP A 187 14.59 -2.96 -17.29
C ASP A 187 13.51 -3.94 -16.80
N SER A 188 13.70 -5.22 -17.08
CA SER A 188 12.73 -6.27 -16.78
C SER A 188 12.98 -6.98 -15.44
N ALA A 189 14.04 -6.63 -14.72
CA ALA A 189 14.50 -7.42 -13.58
C ALA A 189 15.23 -6.55 -12.53
N LEU A 190 14.48 -5.62 -11.91
CA LEU A 190 14.95 -4.84 -10.77
C LEU A 190 14.21 -5.20 -9.48
N ILE A 191 14.70 -4.68 -8.35
CA ILE A 191 14.01 -4.69 -7.05
C ILE A 191 13.83 -3.25 -6.61
N ILE A 192 12.64 -2.92 -6.11
CA ILE A 192 12.42 -1.63 -5.44
C ILE A 192 12.37 -1.85 -3.94
N ALA A 193 13.32 -1.29 -3.21
CA ALA A 193 13.31 -1.28 -1.74
C ALA A 193 12.75 0.05 -1.23
N ALA A 194 11.82 0.00 -0.26
CA ALA A 194 11.37 1.19 0.47
C ALA A 194 12.18 1.30 1.77
N LEU A 195 12.96 2.36 1.90
CA LEU A 195 13.88 2.59 3.00
C LEU A 195 13.52 3.87 3.75
N ASP A 196 13.70 3.89 5.06
CA ASP A 196 13.59 5.13 5.84
C ASP A 196 14.89 5.94 5.75
N GLY A 197 14.75 7.23 5.41
CA GLY A 197 15.86 8.16 5.26
C GLY A 197 15.96 9.18 6.40
N VAL A 198 17.20 9.54 6.74
CA VAL A 198 17.53 10.67 7.60
C VAL A 198 18.18 11.76 6.73
N PRO A 199 17.68 13.00 6.73
CA PRO A 199 18.31 14.08 5.97
C PRO A 199 19.76 14.33 6.39
N ASP A 200 20.68 14.32 5.42
CA ASP A 200 22.13 14.61 5.55
C ASP A 200 22.54 15.87 4.75
N GLY A 201 21.56 16.52 4.12
CA GLY A 201 21.73 17.72 3.31
C GLY A 201 20.39 18.19 2.76
N ALA A 202 20.42 19.12 1.81
CA ALA A 202 19.20 19.60 1.16
C ALA A 202 18.54 18.51 0.28
N THR A 203 19.36 17.68 -0.37
CA THR A 203 18.97 16.59 -1.27
C THR A 203 19.62 15.26 -0.93
N ASP A 204 20.37 15.23 0.17
CA ASP A 204 21.23 14.13 0.56
C ASP A 204 20.64 13.44 1.80
N TYR A 205 20.69 12.11 1.82
CA TYR A 205 20.11 11.29 2.86
C TYR A 205 21.09 10.20 3.30
N LEU A 206 21.01 9.85 4.59
CA LEU A 206 21.50 8.58 5.10
C LEU A 206 20.33 7.62 5.25
N ILE A 207 20.55 6.32 5.00
CA ILE A 207 19.54 5.30 5.27
C ILE A 207 19.54 5.00 6.78
N ASP A 208 18.36 4.96 7.39
CA ASP A 208 18.20 4.50 8.77
C ASP A 208 18.47 2.99 8.86
N PRO A 209 19.45 2.52 9.66
CA PRO A 209 19.72 1.09 9.82
C PRO A 209 18.54 0.28 10.34
N ALA A 210 17.54 0.92 10.98
CA ALA A 210 16.33 0.25 11.42
C ALA A 210 15.51 -0.28 10.24
N THR A 211 15.62 0.28 9.04
CA THR A 211 14.83 -0.14 7.87
C THR A 211 15.14 -1.57 7.37
N PHE A 212 16.22 -2.18 7.86
CA PHE A 212 16.65 -3.52 7.48
C PHE A 212 16.15 -4.58 8.48
N LEU A 213 16.06 -5.83 8.03
CA LEU A 213 15.82 -6.95 8.94
C LEU A 213 16.98 -7.04 9.96
N PRO A 214 16.71 -7.26 11.26
CA PRO A 214 17.72 -7.18 12.30
C PRO A 214 18.99 -8.00 11.99
N GLY A 215 20.13 -7.33 11.97
CA GLY A 215 21.43 -7.95 11.73
C GLY A 215 21.74 -8.30 10.27
N THR A 216 20.93 -7.85 9.31
CA THR A 216 21.13 -8.10 7.87
C THR A 216 21.13 -6.80 7.07
N GLY A 217 21.64 -6.81 5.83
CA GLY A 217 21.44 -5.70 4.88
C GLY A 217 20.20 -5.87 3.99
N ILE A 218 19.25 -6.74 4.37
CA ILE A 218 18.02 -7.00 3.61
C ILE A 218 16.95 -6.01 4.06
N PRO A 219 16.39 -5.17 3.16
CA PRO A 219 15.30 -4.25 3.50
C PRO A 219 14.06 -4.98 4.02
N ARG A 220 13.39 -4.39 5.04
CA ARG A 220 12.09 -4.88 5.56
C ARG A 220 10.96 -4.69 4.56
N SER A 221 11.02 -3.59 3.80
CA SER A 221 10.05 -3.23 2.77
C SER A 221 10.69 -3.36 1.39
N ARG A 222 10.18 -4.27 0.57
CA ARG A 222 10.65 -4.46 -0.81
C ARG A 222 9.53 -4.96 -1.71
N PHE A 223 9.62 -4.59 -2.97
CA PHE A 223 8.70 -4.96 -4.04
C PHE A 223 9.50 -5.74 -5.09
N GLU A 224 9.19 -7.03 -5.21
CA GLU A 224 9.87 -7.95 -6.11
C GLU A 224 8.86 -8.96 -6.65
N PRO A 225 8.82 -9.20 -7.96
CA PRO A 225 9.67 -8.59 -9.00
C PRO A 225 9.28 -7.13 -9.29
N ALA A 226 10.19 -6.39 -9.94
CA ALA A 226 9.91 -5.05 -10.45
C ALA A 226 10.39 -4.90 -11.89
N THR A 227 9.61 -4.17 -12.69
CA THR A 227 9.87 -3.88 -14.10
C THR A 227 9.70 -2.39 -14.36
N LEU A 228 10.52 -1.86 -15.27
CA LEU A 228 10.40 -0.55 -15.87
C LEU A 228 10.36 -0.72 -17.39
N ILE A 229 9.26 -0.32 -18.04
CA ILE A 229 9.15 -0.36 -19.50
C ILE A 229 8.53 0.94 -19.99
N SER A 230 9.28 1.67 -20.82
CA SER A 230 8.79 2.91 -21.46
C SER A 230 8.26 3.93 -20.43
N GLY A 231 9.00 4.13 -19.35
CA GLY A 231 8.61 5.00 -18.24
C GLY A 231 7.51 4.45 -17.33
N ALA A 232 7.00 3.25 -17.54
CA ALA A 232 6.02 2.62 -16.65
C ALA A 232 6.70 1.67 -15.66
N VAL A 233 6.52 1.89 -14.37
CA VAL A 233 7.00 1.00 -13.30
C VAL A 233 5.84 0.15 -12.79
N VAL A 234 6.07 -1.15 -12.64
CA VAL A 234 5.24 -2.07 -11.86
C VAL A 234 6.15 -2.90 -10.97
N ALA A 235 5.84 -2.97 -9.69
CA ALA A 235 6.61 -3.72 -8.71
C ALA A 235 5.71 -4.37 -7.66
N GLY A 236 6.10 -5.57 -7.22
CA GLY A 236 5.41 -6.33 -6.19
C GLY A 236 4.80 -7.64 -6.71
N PRO A 237 4.06 -8.36 -5.86
CA PRO A 237 3.67 -7.95 -4.51
C PRO A 237 4.83 -7.91 -3.51
N GLY A 238 4.69 -7.12 -2.46
CA GLY A 238 5.75 -6.89 -1.48
C GLY A 238 5.23 -6.52 -0.09
N THR A 239 6.13 -6.01 0.74
CA THR A 239 5.81 -5.44 2.06
C THR A 239 6.17 -3.96 2.10
N LEU A 240 5.40 -3.18 2.85
CA LEU A 240 5.68 -1.76 3.09
C LEU A 240 5.46 -1.44 4.57
N THR A 241 6.49 -0.99 5.26
CA THR A 241 6.36 -0.37 6.56
C THR A 241 6.21 1.15 6.39
N LEU A 242 5.17 1.74 6.97
CA LEU A 242 4.95 3.18 7.01
C LEU A 242 5.02 3.70 8.45
N PRO A 243 5.90 4.67 8.75
CA PRO A 243 5.89 5.37 10.02
C PRO A 243 4.80 6.45 10.02
N ILE A 244 3.68 6.22 10.69
CA ILE A 244 2.61 7.20 10.83
C ILE A 244 2.83 7.99 12.12
N ALA A 245 3.05 9.30 11.99
CA ALA A 245 3.17 10.18 13.15
C ALA A 245 1.88 10.12 13.99
N PHE A 246 2.04 9.86 15.28
CA PHE A 246 0.93 9.64 16.21
C PHE A 246 1.25 10.30 17.55
N PHE A 247 0.54 11.39 17.85
CA PHE A 247 0.58 12.15 19.11
C PHE A 247 1.98 12.31 19.75
N GLY A 248 2.94 12.82 18.99
CA GLY A 248 4.31 13.08 19.48
C GLY A 248 5.25 11.88 19.41
N GLY A 249 4.80 10.75 18.86
CA GLY A 249 5.63 9.62 18.46
C GLY A 249 5.33 9.17 17.02
N SER A 250 5.74 7.94 16.71
CA SER A 250 5.50 7.28 15.43
C SER A 250 4.98 5.86 15.68
N LEU A 251 3.96 5.46 14.92
CA LEU A 251 3.50 4.08 14.83
C LEU A 251 3.99 3.50 13.52
N GLU A 252 4.73 2.40 13.58
CA GLU A 252 5.13 1.66 12.38
C GLU A 252 4.02 0.65 12.04
N TYR A 253 3.38 0.85 10.88
CA TYR A 253 2.42 -0.13 10.36
C TYR A 253 3.03 -0.86 9.18
N SER A 254 2.93 -2.19 9.21
CA SER A 254 3.37 -3.06 8.12
C SER A 254 2.17 -3.44 7.26
N PHE A 255 2.27 -3.12 5.97
CA PHE A 255 1.32 -3.48 4.94
C PHE A 255 1.87 -4.68 4.15
N GLU A 256 0.98 -5.60 3.82
CA GLU A 256 1.25 -6.82 3.07
C GLU A 256 0.65 -6.75 1.66
N ASP A 257 1.16 -7.62 0.78
CA ASP A 257 0.75 -7.74 -0.62
C ASP A 257 0.68 -6.36 -1.32
N VAL A 258 1.73 -5.57 -1.09
CA VAL A 258 1.81 -4.20 -1.59
C VAL A 258 2.34 -4.22 -3.01
N GLU A 259 1.56 -3.67 -3.92
CA GLU A 259 1.91 -3.40 -5.30
C GLU A 259 2.22 -1.91 -5.47
N LEU A 260 3.31 -1.61 -6.16
CA LEU A 260 3.70 -0.26 -6.57
C LEU A 260 3.53 -0.15 -8.08
N THR A 261 2.80 0.86 -8.54
CA THR A 261 2.80 1.24 -9.96
C THR A 261 3.20 2.71 -10.09
N GLY A 262 3.71 3.12 -11.25
CA GLY A 262 3.97 4.52 -11.48
C GLY A 262 4.45 4.88 -12.88
N THR A 263 4.47 6.17 -13.16
CA THR A 263 5.06 6.77 -14.34
C THR A 263 6.31 7.54 -13.95
N VAL A 264 7.45 7.13 -14.50
CA VAL A 264 8.75 7.66 -14.20
C VAL A 264 9.43 8.32 -15.38
N THR A 265 10.33 9.24 -15.09
CA THR A 265 11.36 9.70 -16.03
C THR A 265 12.73 9.31 -15.51
N THR A 266 13.55 8.72 -16.39
CA THR A 266 14.93 8.32 -16.09
C THR A 266 15.94 9.38 -16.55
N GLY A 267 17.10 9.46 -15.90
CA GLY A 267 18.12 10.47 -16.15
C GLY A 267 19.26 10.38 -15.13
N THR A 268 19.54 11.46 -14.40
CA THR A 268 20.47 11.42 -13.25
C THR A 268 19.92 10.69 -12.01
N GLY A 269 18.75 10.08 -12.14
CA GLY A 269 18.02 9.33 -11.13
C GLY A 269 16.64 8.97 -11.66
N ILE A 270 15.76 8.49 -10.78
CA ILE A 270 14.38 8.12 -11.12
C ILE A 270 13.44 9.15 -10.51
N THR A 271 12.57 9.73 -11.32
CA THR A 271 11.54 10.68 -10.85
C THR A 271 10.18 10.07 -11.07
N TYR A 272 9.36 9.94 -10.04
CA TYR A 272 7.97 9.51 -10.17
C TYR A 272 7.07 10.73 -10.34
N THR A 273 6.52 10.88 -11.54
CA THR A 273 5.56 11.94 -11.86
C THR A 273 4.16 11.60 -11.37
N ALA A 274 3.86 10.30 -11.27
CA ALA A 274 2.69 9.74 -10.61
C ALA A 274 3.04 8.32 -10.15
N GLY A 275 2.49 7.89 -9.02
CA GLY A 275 2.62 6.53 -8.54
C GLY A 275 1.49 6.14 -7.61
N THR A 276 1.29 4.83 -7.45
CA THR A 276 0.33 4.25 -6.52
C THR A 276 1.00 3.19 -5.65
N LEU A 277 0.57 3.10 -4.40
CA LEU A 277 0.86 1.98 -3.50
C LEU A 277 -0.48 1.35 -3.12
N ALA A 278 -0.61 0.05 -3.32
CA ALA A 278 -1.85 -0.69 -3.06
C ALA A 278 -1.55 -1.98 -2.31
N GLY A 279 -2.13 -2.19 -1.14
CA GLY A 279 -1.90 -3.39 -0.32
C GLY A 279 -2.97 -3.53 0.76
N TYR A 280 -2.68 -4.24 1.84
CA TYR A 280 -3.57 -4.26 3.01
C TYR A 280 -2.81 -4.22 4.33
N LEU A 281 -3.48 -3.72 5.37
CA LEU A 281 -3.04 -3.81 6.77
C LEU A 281 -3.94 -4.81 7.49
N ARG A 282 -3.35 -5.80 8.18
CA ARG A 282 -4.15 -6.68 9.05
C ARG A 282 -4.70 -5.88 10.24
N VAL A 283 -5.94 -6.16 10.62
CA VAL A 283 -6.55 -5.57 11.82
C VAL A 283 -5.71 -5.89 13.07
N GLU A 284 -5.13 -7.09 13.12
CA GLU A 284 -4.21 -7.51 14.18
C GLU A 284 -2.98 -6.63 14.27
N ASP A 285 -2.38 -6.30 13.12
CA ASP A 285 -1.16 -5.49 13.06
C ASP A 285 -1.46 -4.04 13.42
N TYR A 286 -2.65 -3.53 13.08
CA TYR A 286 -3.10 -2.22 13.54
C TYR A 286 -3.11 -2.15 15.09
N PHE A 287 -3.81 -3.08 15.74
CA PHE A 287 -3.91 -3.08 17.20
C PHE A 287 -2.58 -3.49 17.87
N GLY A 288 -1.80 -4.36 17.22
CA GLY A 288 -0.45 -4.76 17.63
C GLY A 288 0.49 -3.55 17.70
N GLY A 289 0.57 -2.76 16.64
CA GLY A 289 1.40 -1.55 16.59
C GLY A 289 1.02 -0.53 17.68
N VAL A 290 -0.27 -0.34 17.93
CA VAL A 290 -0.73 0.51 19.05
C VAL A 290 -0.31 -0.06 20.40
N ASN A 291 -0.48 -1.37 20.61
CA ASN A 291 -0.06 -2.02 21.85
C ASN A 291 1.45 -1.91 22.08
N ASP A 292 2.26 -2.05 21.04
CA ASP A 292 3.72 -1.94 21.11
C ASP A 292 4.14 -0.51 21.49
N TYR A 293 3.49 0.51 20.93
CA TYR A 293 3.70 1.91 21.32
C TYR A 293 3.35 2.15 22.79
N VAL A 294 2.20 1.64 23.25
CA VAL A 294 1.79 1.76 24.66
C VAL A 294 2.77 1.05 25.58
N ALA A 295 3.23 -0.15 25.21
CA ALA A 295 4.19 -0.92 25.99
C ALA A 295 5.55 -0.22 26.09
N ALA A 296 6.02 0.39 25.00
CA ALA A 296 7.31 1.07 24.94
C ALA A 296 7.29 2.45 25.64
N GLY A 297 6.21 3.22 25.46
CA GLY A 297 6.17 4.64 25.82
C GLY A 297 5.24 5.00 26.99
N CYS A 298 4.31 4.12 27.38
CA CYS A 298 3.19 4.47 28.24
C CYS A 298 3.08 3.64 29.53
N SER A 299 4.22 3.21 30.08
CA SER A 299 4.28 2.48 31.35
C SER A 299 3.62 3.22 32.53
N CYS A 300 3.57 4.56 32.47
CA CYS A 300 2.89 5.42 33.44
C CYS A 300 1.39 5.13 33.57
N LEU A 301 0.73 4.55 32.55
CA LEU A 301 -0.69 4.19 32.58
C LEU A 301 -1.00 3.03 33.54
N GLY A 302 0.02 2.28 33.98
CA GLY A 302 -0.18 1.17 34.93
C GLY A 302 -1.03 0.01 34.40
N LEU A 303 -1.10 -0.15 33.06
CA LEU A 303 -1.84 -1.26 32.45
C LEU A 303 -1.19 -2.60 32.81
N SER A 304 -2.02 -3.59 33.16
CA SER A 304 -1.56 -4.95 33.50
C SER A 304 -1.44 -5.88 32.28
N GLY A 305 -1.76 -5.38 31.09
CA GLY A 305 -1.76 -6.09 29.83
C GLY A 305 -1.82 -5.11 28.64
N PRO A 306 -2.06 -5.60 27.42
CA PRO A 306 -2.15 -4.73 26.24
C PRO A 306 -3.36 -3.80 26.33
N LEU A 307 -3.28 -2.66 25.64
CA LEU A 307 -4.40 -1.73 25.52
C LEU A 307 -5.57 -2.39 24.81
N TYR A 308 -5.29 -3.12 23.73
CA TYR A 308 -6.26 -3.88 22.95
C TYR A 308 -5.99 -5.38 23.01
N SER A 309 -7.04 -6.18 23.14
CA SER A 309 -6.93 -7.63 23.10
C SER A 309 -8.07 -8.27 22.31
N ARG A 310 -7.74 -9.35 21.59
CA ARG A 310 -8.69 -10.10 20.76
C ARG A 310 -9.14 -11.37 21.48
N SER A 311 -10.44 -11.63 21.47
CA SER A 311 -11.04 -12.91 21.89
C SER A 311 -12.01 -13.38 20.80
N GLY A 312 -11.63 -14.43 20.07
CA GLY A 312 -12.35 -14.83 18.85
C GLY A 312 -12.31 -13.71 17.81
N THR A 313 -13.46 -13.29 17.29
CA THR A 313 -13.57 -12.15 16.34
C THR A 313 -13.80 -10.81 17.02
N THR A 314 -13.86 -10.76 18.35
CA THR A 314 -14.18 -9.54 19.09
C THR A 314 -12.91 -8.91 19.66
N TRP A 315 -12.74 -7.62 19.40
CA TRP A 315 -11.70 -6.80 20.00
C TRP A 315 -12.24 -6.10 21.26
N SER A 316 -11.43 -6.06 22.30
CA SER A 316 -11.72 -5.42 23.58
C SER A 316 -10.58 -4.47 23.96
N HIS A 317 -10.86 -3.52 24.84
CA HIS A 317 -9.90 -2.49 25.27
C HIS A 317 -9.77 -2.40 26.80
N SER A 318 -8.64 -1.90 27.27
CA SER A 318 -8.33 -1.58 28.67
C SER A 318 -8.06 -0.09 28.86
N CYS A 319 -8.96 0.76 28.37
CA CYS A 319 -8.84 2.22 28.44
C CYS A 319 -8.87 2.75 29.88
N VAL A 320 -8.18 3.86 30.11
CA VAL A 320 -8.32 4.69 31.32
C VAL A 320 -9.10 5.96 30.98
N THR A 321 -9.60 6.68 31.97
CA THR A 321 -10.30 7.95 31.69
C THR A 321 -9.31 9.08 31.37
N VAL A 322 -9.76 10.15 30.70
CA VAL A 322 -8.88 11.30 30.35
C VAL A 322 -8.25 11.93 31.58
N ALA A 323 -9.05 12.09 32.64
CA ALA A 323 -8.58 12.64 33.90
C ALA A 323 -7.55 11.73 34.59
N GLU A 324 -7.74 10.42 34.51
CA GLU A 324 -6.82 9.42 35.05
C GLU A 324 -5.52 9.39 34.26
N ALA A 325 -5.58 9.31 32.93
CA ALA A 325 -4.39 9.34 32.07
C ALA A 325 -3.57 10.63 32.28
N ALA A 326 -4.22 11.79 32.40
CA ALA A 326 -3.54 13.06 32.67
C ALA A 326 -2.84 13.07 34.03
N THR A 327 -3.39 12.35 35.02
CA THR A 327 -2.80 12.22 36.36
C THR A 327 -1.66 11.21 36.39
N LEU A 328 -1.83 10.09 35.71
CA LEU A 328 -0.87 8.98 35.65
C LEU A 328 0.35 9.32 34.77
N CYS A 329 0.11 9.97 33.64
CA CYS A 329 1.11 10.28 32.62
C CYS A 329 1.26 11.80 32.38
N PRO A 330 1.60 12.61 33.40
CA PRO A 330 1.67 14.05 33.24
C PRO A 330 2.74 14.44 32.19
N GLY A 331 2.33 15.23 31.19
CA GLY A 331 3.22 15.72 30.13
C GLY A 331 3.46 14.77 28.96
N ASN A 332 2.90 13.55 28.99
CA ASN A 332 2.96 12.63 27.85
C ASN A 332 1.62 12.62 27.12
N SER A 333 1.44 13.57 26.20
CA SER A 333 0.18 13.73 25.45
C SER A 333 -0.16 12.51 24.59
N GLY A 334 0.83 11.78 24.08
CA GLY A 334 0.60 10.56 23.31
C GLY A 334 -0.05 9.46 24.12
N CYS A 335 0.49 9.20 25.32
CA CYS A 335 -0.10 8.21 26.23
C CYS A 335 -1.46 8.66 26.77
N GLN A 336 -1.65 9.95 26.99
CA GLN A 336 -2.96 10.48 27.40
C GLN A 336 -4.00 10.24 26.31
N GLU A 337 -3.73 10.66 25.08
CA GLU A 337 -4.69 10.59 23.99
C GLU A 337 -5.05 9.14 23.64
N ILE A 338 -4.03 8.28 23.47
CA ILE A 338 -4.24 6.89 23.06
C ILE A 338 -5.02 6.05 24.06
N SER A 339 -4.90 6.38 25.35
CA SER A 339 -5.47 5.56 26.43
C SER A 339 -6.82 6.06 26.91
N SER A 340 -7.18 7.30 26.58
CA SER A 340 -8.32 7.97 27.18
C SER A 340 -9.26 8.66 26.20
N GLY A 341 -8.85 8.74 24.93
CA GLY A 341 -9.63 9.33 23.86
C GLY A 341 -10.77 8.44 23.36
N THR A 342 -11.56 9.05 22.49
CA THR A 342 -12.53 8.38 21.63
C THR A 342 -11.89 7.19 20.92
N ASP A 343 -10.63 7.32 20.48
CA ASP A 343 -9.87 6.28 19.80
C ASP A 343 -9.81 4.98 20.60
N CYS A 344 -9.52 5.03 21.90
CA CYS A 344 -9.40 3.83 22.74
C CYS A 344 -10.69 3.00 22.80
N THR A 345 -11.83 3.69 22.85
CA THR A 345 -13.14 3.03 22.99
C THR A 345 -13.80 2.70 21.66
N ILE A 346 -13.57 3.54 20.63
CA ILE A 346 -14.18 3.41 19.30
C ILE A 346 -13.36 2.51 18.38
N ALA A 347 -12.02 2.53 18.43
CA ALA A 347 -11.21 1.75 17.49
C ALA A 347 -11.56 0.25 17.47
N PRO A 348 -11.80 -0.45 18.60
CA PRO A 348 -12.23 -1.86 18.59
C PRO A 348 -13.55 -2.14 17.87
N LEU A 349 -14.39 -1.10 17.69
CA LEU A 349 -15.64 -1.20 16.94
C LEU A 349 -15.45 -0.76 15.49
N LEU A 350 -14.74 0.35 15.28
CA LEU A 350 -14.55 0.97 13.98
C LEU A 350 -13.63 0.14 13.08
N ILE A 351 -12.42 -0.19 13.55
CA ILE A 351 -11.39 -0.81 12.71
C ILE A 351 -11.86 -2.17 12.16
N PRO A 352 -12.40 -3.12 12.96
CA PRO A 352 -12.91 -4.36 12.41
C PRO A 352 -14.13 -4.17 11.48
N SER A 353 -14.91 -3.10 11.65
CA SER A 353 -16.06 -2.81 10.77
C SER A 353 -15.64 -2.28 9.40
N LEU A 354 -14.45 -1.66 9.32
CA LEU A 354 -13.85 -1.13 8.11
C LEU A 354 -13.00 -2.16 7.36
N ALA A 355 -12.61 -3.26 8.03
CA ALA A 355 -11.97 -4.36 7.36
C ALA A 355 -12.85 -4.86 6.20
N ASP A 356 -12.22 -5.00 5.05
CA ASP A 356 -12.86 -5.26 3.76
C ASP A 356 -12.17 -6.36 2.95
N ILE A 357 -11.02 -6.88 3.40
CA ILE A 357 -10.32 -7.99 2.76
C ILE A 357 -10.37 -9.25 3.62
N ASP A 358 -10.88 -10.34 3.05
CA ASP A 358 -10.82 -11.70 3.60
C ASP A 358 -9.49 -12.32 3.17
N ILE A 359 -8.57 -12.47 4.13
CA ILE A 359 -7.19 -12.84 3.84
C ILE A 359 -7.01 -14.35 3.76
N ASP A 360 -7.74 -15.10 4.59
CA ASP A 360 -7.46 -16.53 4.77
C ASP A 360 -8.67 -17.45 4.57
N SER A 361 -9.89 -16.91 4.40
CA SER A 361 -11.16 -17.63 4.26
C SER A 361 -11.52 -18.61 5.38
N THR A 362 -10.64 -18.80 6.37
CA THR A 362 -10.79 -19.78 7.44
C THR A 362 -11.44 -19.17 8.68
N LEU A 363 -11.26 -17.88 8.88
CA LEU A 363 -11.94 -17.12 9.91
C LEU A 363 -13.18 -16.44 9.33
N PRO A 364 -14.30 -16.42 10.09
CA PRO A 364 -15.45 -15.64 9.66
C PRO A 364 -15.15 -14.16 9.84
N GLY A 365 -15.12 -13.41 8.74
CA GLY A 365 -14.97 -11.96 8.77
C GLY A 365 -14.14 -11.43 7.62
N TYR A 366 -13.72 -10.18 7.79
CA TYR A 366 -12.68 -9.54 6.99
C TYR A 366 -11.56 -9.18 7.97
N GLU A 367 -10.33 -9.54 7.65
CA GLU A 367 -9.16 -9.39 8.52
C GLU A 367 -8.21 -8.29 8.04
N GLY A 368 -8.34 -7.84 6.79
CA GLY A 368 -7.51 -6.80 6.19
C GLY A 368 -8.28 -5.50 5.94
N LEU A 369 -7.61 -4.37 6.16
CA LEU A 369 -8.01 -3.06 5.64
C LEU A 369 -7.22 -2.80 4.36
N SER A 370 -7.90 -2.71 3.23
CA SER A 370 -7.28 -2.32 1.97
C SER A 370 -6.70 -0.91 2.05
N LEU A 371 -5.48 -0.77 1.53
CA LEU A 371 -4.73 0.47 1.41
C LEU A 371 -4.64 0.85 -0.05
N GLY A 372 -4.99 2.10 -0.36
CA GLY A 372 -4.65 2.75 -1.61
C GLY A 372 -4.06 4.13 -1.34
N LEU A 373 -2.83 4.39 -1.83
CA LEU A 373 -2.17 5.67 -1.75
C LEU A 373 -1.69 6.11 -3.13
N ARG A 374 -1.69 7.41 -3.38
CA ARG A 374 -1.03 8.02 -4.55
C ARG A 374 0.19 8.82 -4.10
N PHE A 375 1.27 8.75 -4.86
CA PHE A 375 2.51 9.43 -4.53
C PHE A 375 3.17 10.09 -5.74
N THR A 376 4.07 11.03 -5.43
CA THR A 376 5.11 11.50 -6.35
C THR A 376 6.46 11.39 -5.65
N ALA A 377 7.54 11.26 -6.41
CA ALA A 377 8.88 11.14 -5.86
C ALA A 377 9.92 11.84 -6.73
N ALA A 378 10.95 12.39 -6.08
CA ALA A 378 12.04 13.11 -6.74
C ALA A 378 13.38 12.40 -6.47
N PRO A 379 14.34 12.43 -7.41
CA PRO A 379 15.67 11.88 -7.20
C PRO A 379 16.36 12.51 -5.99
N VAL A 380 17.08 11.70 -5.23
CA VAL A 380 17.91 12.13 -4.11
C VAL A 380 19.26 11.42 -4.16
N THR A 381 20.25 11.94 -3.43
CA THR A 381 21.53 11.25 -3.22
C THR A 381 21.53 10.57 -1.87
N VAL A 382 22.04 9.34 -1.81
CA VAL A 382 22.24 8.62 -0.56
C VAL A 382 23.74 8.49 -0.30
N SER A 383 24.22 9.06 0.80
CA SER A 383 25.64 9.10 1.17
C SER A 383 26.11 7.83 1.89
N GLY A 384 25.16 7.02 2.39
CA GLY A 384 25.43 5.74 3.04
C GLY A 384 24.30 5.32 3.98
N VAL A 385 24.63 4.45 4.93
CA VAL A 385 23.75 4.05 6.04
C VAL A 385 24.20 4.79 7.29
N ALA A 386 23.26 5.35 8.06
CA ALA A 386 23.54 6.03 9.31
C ALA A 386 24.20 5.08 10.33
N ALA A 387 24.99 5.64 11.23
CA ALA A 387 25.50 4.89 12.38
C ALA A 387 24.31 4.51 13.31
N PRO A 388 24.30 3.28 13.85
CA PRO A 388 23.21 2.81 14.72
C PRO A 388 23.16 3.51 16.08
#